data_AF-A0A3S8XV96-F1
#
_entry.id   AF-A0A3S8XV96-F1
#
_cell.length_a   1.000
_cell.length_b   1.000
_cell.length_c   1.000
_cell.angle_alpha   90.00
_cell.angle_beta   90.00
_cell.angle_gamma   90.00
#
_symmetry.space_group_name_H-M   'P 1'
#
loop_
_entity.id
_entity.type
_entity.pdbx_description
1 polymer ?
#
loop_
_entity_poly.entity_id
_entity_poly.type
_entity_poly.pdbx_seq_one_letter_code
_entity_poly.pdbx_strand_id
1 'polypeptide(L)'
;MADLRNISLTIEAAQAADDLLHWLGISEKETQLSDRVRLGFAYAIENQVDLIRAPGTRGGSNYDTGGLDPDGLMAQAVKIYYPEPGVVAEPYRAVEILMNKGLLLLGEHWSAGEIGSMGDLVDRPTG
;
A
#
# COMPACT_ATOMS: atom_id res chain seq x y z
N MET A 1 -16.49 16.18 -1.91
CA MET A 1 -17.19 15.59 -0.74
C MET A 1 -16.23 15.68 0.44
N ALA A 2 -16.57 15.14 1.61
CA ALA A 2 -15.56 14.92 2.65
C ALA A 2 -14.75 13.68 2.27
N ASP A 3 -13.43 13.73 2.42
CA ASP A 3 -12.54 12.60 2.17
C ASP A 3 -12.74 11.48 3.20
N LEU A 4 -12.09 10.33 2.98
CA LEU A 4 -12.15 9.18 3.88
C LEU A 4 -11.55 9.53 5.24
N ARG A 5 -12.27 9.14 6.30
CA ARG A 5 -11.76 9.13 7.68
C ARG A 5 -11.15 7.78 8.04
N ASN A 6 -11.66 6.72 7.42
CA ASN A 6 -11.16 5.36 7.57
C ASN A 6 -10.76 4.79 6.22
N ILE A 7 -9.67 4.03 6.21
CA ILE A 7 -9.15 3.31 5.06
C ILE A 7 -9.31 1.82 5.31
N SER A 8 -9.78 1.09 4.30
CA SER A 8 -10.03 -0.35 4.37
C SER A 8 -9.13 -1.15 3.43
N LEU A 9 -8.52 -2.20 3.95
CA LEU A 9 -7.97 -3.27 3.14
C LEU A 9 -9.07 -4.24 2.70
N THR A 10 -8.93 -4.71 1.48
CA THR A 10 -9.58 -5.93 0.99
C THR A 10 -9.03 -7.14 1.74
N ILE A 11 -9.79 -8.24 1.75
CA ILE A 11 -9.35 -9.50 2.40
C ILE A 11 -8.04 -9.98 1.74
N GLU A 12 -7.96 -9.87 0.42
CA GLU A 12 -6.85 -10.32 -0.39
C GLU A 12 -5.58 -9.49 -0.09
N ALA A 13 -5.71 -8.16 -0.01
CA ALA A 13 -4.59 -7.31 0.37
C ALA A 13 -4.15 -7.52 1.82
N ALA A 14 -5.09 -7.78 2.74
CA ALA A 14 -4.75 -8.10 4.13
C ALA A 14 -3.97 -9.41 4.21
N GLN A 15 -4.40 -10.45 3.49
CA GLN A 15 -3.67 -11.71 3.42
C GLN A 15 -2.27 -11.52 2.83
N ALA A 16 -2.14 -10.76 1.73
CA ALA A 16 -0.83 -10.44 1.15
C ALA A 16 0.09 -9.71 2.15
N ALA A 17 -0.46 -8.82 2.99
CA ALA A 17 0.29 -8.15 4.04
C ALA A 17 0.74 -9.09 5.17
N ASP A 18 -0.02 -10.14 5.47
CA ASP A 18 0.37 -11.17 6.45
C ASP A 18 1.43 -12.12 5.88
N ASP A 19 1.27 -12.52 4.62
CA ASP A 19 2.24 -13.37 3.92
C ASP A 19 3.59 -12.65 3.74
N LEU A 20 3.56 -11.32 3.50
CA LEU A 20 4.74 -10.48 3.38
C LEU A 20 5.70 -10.61 4.58
N LEU A 21 5.20 -10.71 5.81
CA LEU A 21 6.08 -10.89 6.96
C LEU A 21 6.83 -12.21 6.91
N HIS A 22 6.12 -13.27 6.54
CA HIS A 22 6.71 -14.59 6.39
C HIS A 22 7.80 -14.59 5.32
N TRP A 23 7.55 -13.90 4.20
CA TRP A 23 8.47 -13.76 3.08
C TRP A 23 9.74 -12.99 3.46
N LEU A 24 9.59 -11.86 4.15
CA LEU A 24 10.70 -10.99 4.53
C LEU A 24 11.47 -11.50 5.77
N GLY A 25 10.98 -12.57 6.42
CA GLY A 25 11.56 -13.11 7.65
C GLY A 25 11.47 -12.15 8.83
N ILE A 26 10.49 -11.23 8.81
CA ILE A 26 10.28 -10.22 9.85
C ILE A 26 9.18 -10.73 10.78
N SER A 27 9.40 -10.71 12.08
CA SER A 27 8.38 -11.13 13.03
C SER A 27 7.31 -10.06 13.25
N GLU A 28 6.09 -10.48 13.59
CA GLU A 28 5.00 -9.57 13.99
C GLU A 28 5.36 -8.67 15.19
N LYS A 29 6.35 -9.07 15.98
CA LYS A 29 6.85 -8.26 17.11
C LYS A 29 7.70 -7.09 16.66
N GLU A 30 8.30 -7.17 15.47
CA GLU A 30 9.23 -6.19 14.92
C GLU A 30 8.54 -5.22 13.95
N THR A 31 7.35 -5.56 13.46
CA THR A 31 6.61 -4.74 12.49
C THR A 31 5.13 -4.68 12.79
N GLN A 32 4.60 -3.46 12.79
CA GLN A 32 3.16 -3.24 12.92
C GLN A 32 2.51 -3.42 11.56
N LEU A 33 1.22 -3.78 11.56
CA LEU A 33 0.45 -3.93 10.32
C LEU A 33 0.41 -2.62 9.48
N SER A 34 0.49 -1.45 10.14
CA SER A 34 0.65 -0.15 9.48
C SER A 34 1.92 -0.03 8.64
N ASP A 35 3.01 -0.67 9.05
CA ASP A 35 4.29 -0.60 8.33
C ASP A 35 4.20 -1.39 7.02
N ARG A 36 3.52 -2.55 7.06
CA ARG A 36 3.27 -3.40 5.88
C ARG A 36 2.39 -2.67 4.87
N VAL A 37 1.36 -2.01 5.37
CA VAL A 37 0.48 -1.15 4.56
C VAL A 37 1.23 -0.01 3.89
N ARG A 38 2.12 0.68 4.64
CA ARG A 38 2.95 1.76 4.10
C ARG A 38 3.94 1.25 3.06
N LEU A 39 4.49 0.05 3.24
CA LEU A 39 5.33 -0.59 2.23
C LEU A 39 4.54 -0.84 0.94
N GLY A 40 3.35 -1.44 1.04
CA GLY A 40 2.48 -1.64 -0.12
C GLY A 40 2.17 -0.32 -0.83
N PHE A 41 1.80 0.71 -0.08
CA PHE A 41 1.58 2.06 -0.62
C PHE A 41 2.80 2.60 -1.38
N ALA A 42 3.99 2.58 -0.77
CA ALA A 42 5.22 3.04 -1.41
C ALA A 42 5.54 2.23 -2.67
N TYR A 43 5.32 0.91 -2.61
CA TYR A 43 5.51 0.01 -3.73
C TYR A 43 4.59 0.33 -4.90
N ALA A 44 3.33 0.69 -4.64
CA ALA A 44 2.40 1.13 -5.68
C ALA A 44 2.83 2.45 -6.34
N ILE A 45 3.36 3.40 -5.57
CA ILE A 45 3.90 4.65 -6.12
C ILE A 45 5.08 4.37 -7.04
N GLU A 46 6.05 3.57 -6.55
CA GLU A 46 7.26 3.25 -7.30
C GLU A 46 6.95 2.55 -8.63
N ASN A 47 5.96 1.65 -8.64
CA ASN A 47 5.54 0.93 -9.85
C ASN A 47 4.45 1.68 -10.65
N GLN A 48 4.20 2.96 -10.36
CA GLN A 48 3.26 3.84 -11.09
C GLN A 48 1.86 3.23 -11.28
N VAL A 49 1.36 2.58 -10.23
CA VAL A 49 0.08 1.89 -10.25
C VAL A 49 -1.08 2.86 -10.45
N ASP A 50 -1.98 2.57 -11.40
CA ASP A 50 -3.15 3.42 -11.65
C ASP A 50 -4.13 3.49 -10.45
N LEU A 51 -4.96 4.53 -10.43
CA LEU A 51 -5.95 4.78 -9.37
C LEU A 51 -7.33 4.15 -9.64
N ILE A 52 -7.40 3.11 -10.47
CA ILE A 52 -8.62 2.31 -10.63
C ILE A 52 -8.65 1.29 -9.50
N ARG A 53 -9.77 1.26 -8.77
CA ARG A 53 -9.93 0.38 -7.60
C ARG A 53 -9.73 -1.08 -8.01
N ALA A 54 -8.85 -1.78 -7.30
CA ALA A 54 -8.69 -3.21 -7.46
C ALA A 54 -9.99 -3.97 -7.17
N PRO A 55 -10.23 -5.10 -7.86
CA PRO A 55 -11.21 -6.07 -7.41
C PRO A 55 -10.79 -6.61 -6.03
N GLY A 56 -11.76 -6.95 -5.18
CA GLY A 56 -11.47 -7.53 -3.88
C GLY A 56 -12.65 -7.44 -2.93
N THR A 57 -12.67 -8.36 -1.97
CA THR A 57 -13.74 -8.45 -0.98
C THR A 57 -13.48 -7.46 0.13
N ARG A 58 -14.45 -6.58 0.41
CA ARG A 58 -14.34 -5.67 1.57
C ARG A 58 -14.37 -6.49 2.87
N GLY A 59 -13.49 -6.15 3.81
CA GLY A 59 -13.54 -6.70 5.16
C GLY A 59 -12.22 -7.27 5.70
N GLY A 60 -11.07 -6.92 5.13
CA GLY A 60 -9.76 -7.34 5.66
C GLY A 60 -9.43 -6.63 6.98
N SER A 61 -8.90 -5.40 6.88
CA SER A 61 -8.55 -4.58 8.05
C SER A 61 -8.92 -3.13 7.83
N ASN A 62 -9.27 -2.41 8.90
CA ASN A 62 -9.68 -1.01 8.84
C ASN A 62 -8.75 -0.15 9.70
N TYR A 63 -8.42 1.03 9.20
CA TYR A 63 -7.55 1.99 9.86
C TYR A 63 -8.21 3.35 9.89
N ASP A 64 -8.05 4.07 11.01
CA ASP A 64 -8.28 5.50 11.03
C ASP A 64 -7.11 6.22 10.34
N THR A 65 -7.43 7.18 9.48
CA THR A 65 -6.43 7.98 8.75
C THR A 65 -5.42 8.67 9.65
N GLY A 66 -5.84 9.17 10.82
CA GLY A 66 -4.93 9.81 11.78
C GLY A 66 -4.00 8.84 12.49
N GLY A 67 -4.36 7.56 12.57
CA GLY A 67 -3.47 6.51 13.05
C GLY A 67 -2.48 6.03 11.98
N LEU A 68 -2.93 5.90 10.74
CA LEU A 68 -2.12 5.40 9.63
C LEU A 68 -1.17 6.45 9.05
N ASP A 69 -1.62 7.70 8.95
CA ASP A 69 -0.91 8.82 8.32
C ASP A 69 -0.93 10.05 9.26
N PRO A 70 -0.31 9.96 10.46
CA PRO A 70 -0.43 10.98 11.50
C PRO A 70 0.16 12.35 11.09
N ASP A 71 1.14 12.37 10.19
CA ASP A 71 1.78 13.56 9.65
C ASP A 71 1.24 13.97 8.26
N GLY A 72 0.31 13.19 7.71
CA GLY A 72 -0.29 13.44 6.40
C GLY A 72 0.68 13.25 5.22
N LEU A 73 1.81 12.57 5.41
CA LEU A 73 2.81 12.39 4.37
C LEU A 73 2.32 11.46 3.25
N MET A 74 1.51 10.44 3.56
CA MET A 74 0.92 9.60 2.51
C MET A 74 -0.04 10.41 1.64
N ALA A 75 -0.90 11.23 2.26
CA ALA A 75 -1.79 12.14 1.54
C ALA A 75 -1.03 13.16 0.69
N GLN A 76 0.11 13.69 1.18
CA GLN A 76 0.95 14.60 0.42
C GLN A 76 1.64 13.89 -0.76
N ALA A 77 2.20 12.70 -0.55
CA ALA A 77 2.83 11.92 -1.59
C ALA A 77 1.87 11.66 -2.74
N VAL A 78 0.64 11.21 -2.45
CA VAL A 78 -0.39 10.98 -3.46
C VAL A 78 -0.65 12.24 -4.29
N LYS A 79 -0.77 13.42 -3.67
CA LYS A 79 -1.00 14.69 -4.40
C LYS A 79 0.14 15.06 -5.33
N ILE A 80 1.36 14.66 -5.00
CA ILE A 80 2.56 14.94 -5.79
C ILE A 80 2.62 14.00 -7.00
N TYR A 81 2.41 12.70 -6.79
CA TYR A 81 2.53 11.69 -7.85
C TYR A 81 1.29 11.59 -8.74
N TYR A 82 0.11 11.93 -8.19
CA TYR A 82 -1.20 11.86 -8.86
C TYR A 82 -1.92 13.20 -8.69
N PRO A 83 -1.55 14.23 -9.48
CA PRO A 83 -2.02 15.60 -9.28
C PRO A 83 -3.43 15.87 -9.86
N GLU A 84 -4.23 14.84 -10.14
CA GLU A 84 -5.58 15.00 -10.67
C GLU A 84 -6.48 15.73 -9.66
N PRO A 85 -7.37 16.65 -10.10
CA PRO A 85 -8.19 17.45 -9.19
C PRO A 85 -9.02 16.64 -8.18
N GLY A 86 -9.53 15.47 -8.59
CA GLY A 86 -10.28 14.57 -7.71
C GLY A 86 -9.41 13.95 -6.62
N VAL A 87 -8.15 13.65 -6.94
CA VAL A 87 -7.16 13.10 -6.00
C VAL A 87 -6.69 14.17 -5.03
N VAL A 88 -6.45 15.39 -5.52
CA VAL A 88 -6.06 16.52 -4.67
C VAL A 88 -7.16 16.86 -3.66
N ALA A 89 -8.43 16.77 -4.07
CA ALA A 89 -9.57 16.99 -3.20
C ALA A 89 -9.81 15.86 -2.19
N GLU A 90 -9.56 14.61 -2.58
CA GLU A 90 -9.88 13.40 -1.79
C GLU A 90 -8.69 12.40 -1.80
N PRO A 91 -7.52 12.79 -1.25
CA PRO A 91 -6.29 12.01 -1.32
C PRO A 91 -6.39 10.64 -0.66
N TYR A 92 -7.16 10.48 0.43
CA TYR A 92 -7.20 9.22 1.16
C TYR A 92 -7.94 8.12 0.41
N ARG A 93 -8.79 8.45 -0.57
CA ARG A 93 -9.32 7.45 -1.51
C ARG A 93 -8.22 6.86 -2.38
N ALA A 94 -7.32 7.69 -2.87
CA ALA A 94 -6.18 7.23 -3.65
C ALA A 94 -5.16 6.49 -2.77
N VAL A 95 -4.95 6.94 -1.53
CA VAL A 95 -4.15 6.18 -0.53
C VAL A 95 -4.73 4.77 -0.34
N GLU A 96 -6.05 4.63 -0.11
CA GLU A 96 -6.70 3.33 0.04
C GLU A 96 -6.46 2.42 -1.18
N ILE A 97 -6.60 2.96 -2.39
CA ILE A 97 -6.42 2.21 -3.63
C ILE A 97 -4.98 1.73 -3.77
N LEU A 98 -4.01 2.64 -3.57
CA LEU A 98 -2.59 2.35 -3.71
C LEU A 98 -2.10 1.36 -2.66
N MET A 99 -2.59 1.44 -1.42
CA MET A 99 -2.30 0.45 -0.39
C MET A 99 -2.73 -0.95 -0.80
N ASN A 100 -3.99 -1.09 -1.25
CA ASN A 100 -4.52 -2.39 -1.64
C ASN A 100 -3.78 -2.94 -2.87
N LYS A 101 -3.64 -2.14 -3.93
CA LYS A 101 -2.99 -2.58 -5.16
C LYS A 101 -1.51 -2.86 -4.95
N GLY A 102 -0.83 -2.06 -4.15
CA GLY A 102 0.59 -2.23 -3.89
C GLY A 102 0.90 -3.48 -3.11
N LEU A 103 0.08 -3.83 -2.10
CA LEU A 103 0.21 -5.11 -1.39
C LEU A 103 -0.02 -6.31 -2.31
N LEU A 104 -1.05 -6.26 -3.15
CA LEU A 104 -1.33 -7.31 -4.12
C LEU A 104 -0.20 -7.46 -5.14
N LEU A 105 0.25 -6.35 -5.74
CA LEU A 105 1.34 -6.35 -6.71
C LEU A 105 2.65 -6.86 -6.09
N LEU A 106 2.93 -6.49 -4.85
CA LEU A 106 4.10 -6.97 -4.13
C LEU A 106 4.04 -8.50 -3.94
N GLY A 107 2.87 -9.04 -3.60
CA GLY A 107 2.66 -10.48 -3.49
C GLY A 107 2.73 -11.23 -4.82
N GLU A 108 2.27 -10.61 -5.91
CA GLU A 108 2.41 -11.13 -7.28
C GLU A 108 3.89 -11.24 -7.67
N HIS A 109 4.65 -10.16 -7.52
CA HIS A 109 6.09 -10.14 -7.86
C HIS A 109 6.91 -11.08 -6.97
N TRP A 110 6.57 -11.22 -5.69
CA TRP A 110 7.18 -12.24 -4.83
C TRP A 110 6.90 -13.65 -5.34
N SER A 111 5.64 -13.97 -5.63
CA SER A 111 5.23 -15.30 -6.11
C SER A 111 5.85 -15.65 -7.46
N ALA A 112 6.11 -14.64 -8.30
CA ALA A 112 6.82 -14.78 -9.57
C ALA A 112 8.35 -14.95 -9.40
N GLY A 113 8.89 -14.72 -8.20
CA GLY A 113 10.33 -14.74 -7.92
C GLY A 113 11.09 -13.51 -8.41
N GLU A 114 10.37 -12.43 -8.75
CA GLU A 114 10.96 -11.13 -9.13
C GLU A 114 11.51 -10.37 -7.93
N ILE A 115 10.98 -10.67 -6.75
CA ILE A 115 11.47 -10.21 -5.45
C ILE A 115 11.77 -11.45 -4.63
N GLY A 116 12.99 -11.57 -4.11
CA GLY A 116 13.39 -12.65 -3.21
C GLY A 116 13.86 -12.16 -1.84
N SER A 117 14.05 -10.84 -1.67
CA SER A 117 14.59 -10.25 -0.46
C SER A 117 14.22 -8.78 -0.31
N MET A 118 14.47 -8.21 0.87
CA MET A 118 14.40 -6.76 1.10
C MET A 118 15.35 -5.97 0.19
N GLY A 119 16.49 -6.56 -0.22
CA GLY A 119 17.47 -5.90 -1.10
C GLY A 119 16.88 -5.56 -2.46
N ASP A 120 16.03 -6.43 -3.00
CA ASP A 120 15.39 -6.24 -4.31
C ASP A 120 14.37 -5.09 -4.33
N LEU A 121 13.96 -4.61 -3.15
CA LEU A 121 13.08 -3.45 -2.99
C LEU A 121 13.83 -2.12 -3.04
N VAL A 122 15.14 -2.13 -2.82
CA VAL A 122 15.99 -0.92 -2.72
C VAL A 122 16.99 -0.82 -3.87
N ASP A 123 17.52 -1.95 -4.34
CA ASP A 123 18.54 -2.05 -5.38
C ASP A 123 17.95 -2.65 -6.67
N ARG A 124 16.91 -2.02 -7.24
CA ARG A 124 16.51 -2.42 -8.60
C ARG A 124 17.57 -1.97 -9.59
N PRO A 125 18.11 -2.87 -10.43
CA PRO A 125 18.99 -2.46 -11.51
C PRO A 125 18.19 -1.51 -12.40
N THR A 126 18.68 -0.27 -12.52
CA THR A 126 18.22 0.64 -13.56
C THR A 126 18.55 -0.04 -14.89
N GLY A 127 17.53 -0.56 -15.55
CA GLY A 127 17.63 -1.05 -16.93
C GLY A 127 18.04 0.08 -17.86
#